data_AF-A0A0Q9QM11-F1
#
_entry.id   AF-A0A0Q9QM11-F1
#
_cell.length_a   1.000
_cell.length_b   1.000
_cell.length_c   1.000
_cell.angle_alpha   90.00
_cell.angle_beta   90.00
_cell.angle_gamma   90.00
#
_symmetry.space_group_name_H-M   'P 1'
#
loop_
_entity.id
_entity.type
_entity.pdbx_description
1 polymer ?
#
loop_
_entity_poly.entity_id
_entity_poly.type
_entity_poly.pdbx_seq_one_letter_code
_entity_poly.pdbx_strand_id
1 'polypeptide(L)'
;MADRPQDLSTDHPSDHPGDHPGDLRGHPTAPRRERLLVAPVLPPDDVVFLAGFGRHPVHDHRGRARAMPRRMARIWPGQPVGPCPWVPCAEGCCLHLVGRTGVAAAGAWLRFLLAEFLDASHELSGAVEVPGPGRRRAVLIVDRADVFEGELDDPGGGGRRDEEPWSG
;
A
#
# COMPACT_ATOMS: atom_id res chain seq x y z
N MET A 1 48.73 -40.85 43.77
CA MET A 1 49.86 -40.93 42.82
C MET A 1 49.35 -41.63 41.56
N ALA A 2 49.79 -41.16 40.38
CA ALA A 2 49.31 -41.49 39.02
C ALA A 2 47.96 -40.86 38.63
N ASP A 3 47.75 -40.28 37.46
CA ASP A 3 48.61 -39.72 36.39
C ASP A 3 47.66 -38.88 35.52
N ARG A 4 48.01 -37.63 35.19
CA ARG A 4 47.24 -36.78 34.27
C ARG A 4 47.84 -36.94 32.87
N PRO A 5 47.08 -37.32 31.84
CA PRO A 5 47.49 -37.04 30.48
C PRO A 5 47.08 -35.62 30.08
N GLN A 6 48.07 -34.84 29.67
CA GLN A 6 47.94 -33.55 28.98
C GLN A 6 47.79 -33.77 27.46
N ASP A 7 47.28 -32.70 26.84
CA ASP A 7 47.45 -32.31 25.43
C ASP A 7 46.70 -33.08 24.33
N LEU A 8 45.80 -32.33 23.68
CA LEU A 8 45.79 -32.21 22.22
C LEU A 8 45.20 -30.85 21.86
N SER A 9 46.12 -29.90 21.69
CA SER A 9 45.91 -28.64 21.00
C SER A 9 45.44 -28.89 19.56
N THR A 10 44.27 -28.36 19.20
CA THR A 10 43.88 -28.19 17.79
C THR A 10 43.82 -26.70 17.52
N ASP A 11 44.88 -26.22 16.89
CA ASP A 11 44.99 -24.92 16.25
C ASP A 11 43.93 -24.83 15.13
N HIS A 12 43.09 -23.79 15.16
CA HIS A 12 42.20 -23.43 14.06
C HIS A 12 42.47 -21.98 13.68
N PRO A 13 43.14 -21.72 12.55
CA PRO A 13 43.19 -20.39 11.97
C PRO A 13 41.90 -20.14 11.20
N SER A 14 40.95 -19.43 11.80
CA SER A 14 39.83 -18.82 11.07
C SER A 14 40.17 -17.37 10.75
N ASP A 15 40.86 -17.24 9.61
CA ASP A 15 40.93 -16.05 8.79
C ASP A 15 39.49 -15.69 8.34
N HIS A 16 38.94 -14.58 8.82
CA HIS A 16 37.78 -13.96 8.20
C HIS A 16 38.06 -12.46 8.00
N PRO A 17 38.43 -12.06 6.77
CA PRO A 17 38.36 -10.68 6.34
C PRO A 17 36.93 -10.39 5.87
N GLY A 18 36.45 -9.16 6.07
CA GLY A 18 35.25 -8.69 5.37
C GLY A 18 34.40 -7.72 6.15
N ASP A 19 34.95 -6.54 6.38
CA ASP A 19 34.20 -5.30 6.50
C ASP A 19 33.23 -5.17 5.31
N HIS A 20 31.93 -5.30 5.58
CA HIS A 20 30.88 -4.86 4.67
C HIS A 20 29.83 -4.10 5.49
N PRO A 21 29.90 -2.76 5.56
CA PRO A 21 28.72 -1.95 5.81
C PRO A 21 27.80 -2.15 4.60
N GLY A 22 26.92 -3.14 4.71
CA GLY A 22 25.81 -3.36 3.79
C GLY A 22 24.90 -2.14 3.82
N ASP A 23 25.21 -1.21 2.93
CA ASP A 23 24.34 -0.27 2.25
C ASP A 23 22.87 -0.30 2.73
N LEU A 24 22.57 0.44 3.79
CA LEU A 24 21.20 0.80 4.19
C LEU A 24 20.57 1.82 3.23
N ARG A 25 21.02 1.89 1.98
CA ARG A 25 20.24 2.48 0.90
C ARG A 25 19.24 1.47 0.41
N GLY A 26 18.29 1.14 1.28
CA GLY A 26 16.96 0.77 0.84
C GLY A 26 16.49 1.89 -0.07
N HIS A 27 16.68 1.70 -1.37
CA HIS A 27 16.05 2.54 -2.37
C HIS A 27 14.58 2.51 -2.00
N PRO A 28 13.92 3.66 -1.75
CA PRO A 28 12.47 3.65 -1.73
C PRO A 28 12.10 3.18 -3.14
N THR A 29 11.75 1.91 -3.27
CA THR A 29 11.03 1.41 -4.44
C THR A 29 9.93 2.41 -4.62
N ALA A 30 10.01 3.23 -5.68
CA ALA A 30 9.07 4.31 -5.94
C ALA A 30 7.68 3.77 -5.57
N PRO A 31 6.97 4.40 -4.63
CA PRO A 31 5.75 3.81 -4.09
C PRO A 31 4.90 3.44 -5.29
N ARG A 32 4.63 2.14 -5.45
CA ARG A 32 3.74 1.67 -6.51
C ARG A 32 2.48 2.49 -6.29
N ARG A 33 2.19 3.43 -7.19
CA ARG A 33 1.15 4.48 -7.05
C ARG A 33 -0.28 3.90 -7.14
N GLU A 34 -0.41 2.65 -6.73
CA GLU A 34 -1.56 1.78 -6.87
C GLU A 34 -1.90 1.12 -5.53
N ARG A 35 -1.11 1.35 -4.48
CA ARG A 35 -1.33 0.76 -3.15
C ARG A 35 -1.10 1.73 -2.00
N LEU A 36 -1.86 1.53 -0.93
CA LEU A 36 -1.70 2.16 0.38
C LEU A 36 -1.11 1.16 1.36
N LEU A 37 -0.19 1.58 2.21
CA LEU A 37 0.41 0.75 3.25
C LEU A 37 -0.47 0.77 4.51
N VAL A 38 -0.60 -0.38 5.17
CA VAL A 38 -1.34 -0.55 6.42
C VAL A 38 -0.37 -0.99 7.52
N ALA A 39 -0.39 -0.32 8.67
CA ALA A 39 0.45 -0.64 9.82
C ALA A 39 -0.33 -0.50 11.15
N PRO A 40 -0.37 -1.50 12.04
CA PRO A 40 0.18 -2.84 11.87
C PRO A 40 -0.53 -3.60 10.73
N VAL A 41 0.02 -4.74 10.33
CA VAL A 41 -0.58 -5.56 9.27
C VAL A 41 -1.96 -6.04 9.70
N LEU A 42 -2.93 -6.01 8.78
CA LEU A 42 -4.28 -6.51 9.05
C LEU A 42 -4.23 -8.00 9.41
N PRO A 43 -4.94 -8.42 10.47
CA PRO A 43 -5.05 -9.83 10.78
C PRO A 43 -5.81 -10.58 9.66
N PRO A 44 -5.60 -11.90 9.51
CA PRO A 44 -6.20 -12.68 8.43
C PRO A 44 -7.73 -12.58 8.35
N ASP A 45 -8.41 -12.50 9.49
CA ASP A 45 -9.87 -12.38 9.55
C ASP A 45 -10.36 -11.04 8.97
N ASP A 46 -9.64 -9.96 9.24
CA ASP A 46 -9.93 -8.63 8.71
C ASP A 46 -9.66 -8.56 7.20
N VAL A 47 -8.61 -9.23 6.71
CA VAL A 47 -8.35 -9.37 5.27
C VAL A 47 -9.53 -10.05 4.58
N VAL A 48 -10.05 -11.14 5.15
CA VAL A 48 -11.20 -11.88 4.60
C VAL A 48 -12.48 -11.04 4.68
N PHE A 49 -12.69 -10.36 5.80
CA PHE A 49 -13.87 -9.51 6.01
C PHE A 49 -13.91 -8.33 5.03
N LEU A 50 -12.81 -7.57 4.93
CA LEU A 50 -12.69 -6.44 4.02
C LEU A 50 -12.86 -6.86 2.56
N ALA A 51 -12.24 -7.97 2.17
CA ALA A 51 -12.41 -8.53 0.83
C ALA A 51 -13.90 -8.81 0.51
N GLY A 52 -14.70 -9.16 1.52
CA GLY A 52 -16.14 -9.37 1.42
C GLY A 52 -16.96 -8.14 1.01
N PHE A 53 -16.45 -6.91 1.17
CA PHE A 53 -17.14 -5.72 0.64
C PHE A 53 -16.94 -5.51 -0.86
N GLY A 54 -15.91 -6.13 -1.44
CA GLY A 54 -15.55 -6.01 -2.84
C GLY A 54 -16.15 -7.09 -3.74
N ARG A 55 -15.77 -7.04 -5.02
CA ARG A 55 -16.05 -8.08 -6.04
C ARG A 55 -14.78 -8.69 -6.61
N HIS A 56 -13.64 -8.43 -5.99
CA HIS A 56 -12.34 -8.73 -6.54
C HIS A 56 -11.63 -9.78 -5.68
N PRO A 57 -10.83 -10.67 -6.31
CA PRO A 57 -10.04 -11.62 -5.55
C PRO A 57 -8.99 -10.89 -4.72
N VAL A 58 -8.62 -11.48 -3.58
CA VAL A 58 -7.48 -11.03 -2.79
C VAL A 58 -6.20 -11.38 -3.55
N HIS A 59 -5.27 -10.43 -3.63
CA HIS A 59 -3.97 -10.60 -4.29
C HIS A 59 -2.85 -10.71 -3.24
N ASP A 60 -1.76 -11.41 -3.50
CA ASP A 60 -0.54 -11.24 -2.69
C ASP A 60 0.08 -9.84 -2.92
N HIS A 61 1.04 -9.45 -2.09
CA HIS A 61 1.79 -8.18 -2.25
C HIS A 61 2.48 -8.01 -3.63
N ARG A 62 2.58 -9.09 -4.42
CA ARG A 62 3.11 -9.11 -5.79
C ARG A 62 2.00 -9.01 -6.85
N GLY A 63 0.73 -8.98 -6.46
CA GLY A 63 -0.42 -8.86 -7.35
C GLY A 63 -1.02 -10.19 -7.84
N ARG A 64 -0.59 -11.35 -7.35
CA ARG A 64 -1.16 -12.64 -7.79
C ARG A 64 -2.44 -12.96 -7.03
N ALA A 65 -3.52 -13.24 -7.77
CA ALA A 65 -4.81 -13.61 -7.18
C ALA A 65 -4.70 -14.92 -6.38
N ARG A 66 -5.24 -14.95 -5.16
CA ARG A 66 -5.25 -16.13 -4.28
C ARG A 66 -6.64 -16.72 -4.06
N ALA A 67 -7.67 -15.90 -3.87
CA ALA A 67 -9.03 -16.39 -3.62
C ALA A 67 -10.08 -15.29 -3.84
N MET A 68 -11.28 -15.69 -4.25
CA MET A 68 -12.48 -14.85 -4.24
C MET A 68 -13.21 -15.03 -2.90
N PRO A 69 -13.58 -13.95 -2.21
CA PRO A 69 -14.41 -14.05 -1.01
C PRO A 69 -15.77 -14.65 -1.37
N ARG A 70 -16.15 -15.73 -0.68
CA ARG A 70 -17.38 -16.50 -0.96
C ARG A 70 -18.65 -15.87 -0.38
N ARG A 71 -18.52 -14.84 0.45
CA ARG A 71 -19.64 -14.13 1.08
C ARG A 71 -19.43 -12.64 0.94
N MET A 72 -20.44 -11.96 0.41
CA MET A 72 -20.50 -10.50 0.50
C MET A 72 -20.80 -10.13 1.95
N ALA A 73 -19.99 -9.25 2.53
CA ALA A 73 -20.27 -8.68 3.84
C ALA A 73 -21.62 -7.95 3.78
N ARG A 74 -22.47 -8.15 4.81
CA ARG A 74 -23.78 -7.49 4.89
C ARG A 74 -23.61 -6.04 5.30
N ILE A 75 -24.60 -5.26 4.88
CA ILE A 75 -24.76 -3.81 5.02
C ILE A 75 -24.30 -3.31 6.39
N TRP A 76 -23.28 -2.44 6.38
CA TRP A 76 -22.84 -1.67 7.54
C TRP A 76 -23.54 -0.29 7.52
N PRO A 77 -24.02 0.26 8.64
CA PRO A 77 -24.61 1.60 8.66
C PRO A 77 -23.64 2.66 8.12
N GLY A 78 -24.07 3.49 7.19
CA GLY A 78 -23.18 4.49 6.55
C GLY A 78 -22.22 3.91 5.50
N GLN A 79 -22.35 2.63 5.15
CA GLN A 79 -21.59 2.03 4.06
C GLN A 79 -21.81 2.79 2.73
N PRO A 80 -20.74 3.17 2.02
CA PRO A 80 -20.86 3.80 0.71
C PRO A 80 -21.55 2.90 -0.32
N VAL A 81 -22.23 3.51 -1.28
CA VAL A 81 -22.97 2.79 -2.32
C VAL A 81 -22.02 2.04 -3.26
N GLY A 82 -22.39 0.81 -3.62
CA GLY A 82 -21.66 -0.03 -4.57
C GLY A 82 -20.67 -0.98 -3.89
N PRO A 83 -19.86 -1.73 -4.67
CA PRO A 83 -18.81 -2.58 -4.12
C PRO A 83 -17.61 -1.75 -3.66
N CYS A 84 -16.94 -2.20 -2.60
CA CYS A 84 -15.68 -1.58 -2.16
C CYS A 84 -14.59 -1.78 -3.24
N PRO A 85 -13.92 -0.70 -3.67
CA PRO A 85 -12.85 -0.77 -4.66
C PRO A 85 -11.47 -1.02 -4.03
N TRP A 86 -11.37 -1.08 -2.70
CA TRP A 86 -10.14 -1.35 -1.97
C TRP A 86 -10.06 -2.82 -1.60
N VAL A 87 -8.97 -3.48 -1.99
CA VAL A 87 -8.72 -4.90 -1.71
C VAL A 87 -7.46 -5.03 -0.89
N PRO A 88 -7.50 -5.66 0.29
CA PRO A 88 -6.29 -5.94 1.05
C PRO A 88 -5.43 -6.95 0.29
N CYS A 89 -4.11 -6.83 0.42
CA CYS A 89 -3.24 -7.93 0.03
C CYS A 89 -3.43 -9.11 0.99
N ALA A 90 -3.05 -10.31 0.54
CA ALA A 90 -3.18 -11.54 1.32
C ALA A 90 -2.37 -11.51 2.61
N GLU A 91 -1.30 -10.70 2.65
CA GLU A 91 -0.46 -10.49 3.83
C GLU A 91 -0.96 -9.37 4.76
N GLY A 92 -2.05 -8.66 4.39
CA GLY A 92 -2.65 -7.60 5.20
C GLY A 92 -1.83 -6.30 5.30
N CYS A 93 -0.69 -6.19 4.60
CA CYS A 93 0.22 -5.05 4.71
C CYS A 93 -0.09 -3.87 3.77
N CYS A 94 -1.01 -4.04 2.82
CA CYS A 94 -1.41 -2.96 1.91
C CYS A 94 -2.82 -3.13 1.34
N LEU A 95 -3.43 -2.02 0.95
CA LEU A 95 -4.67 -1.96 0.19
C LEU A 95 -4.37 -1.60 -1.27
N HIS A 96 -4.98 -2.32 -2.20
CA HIS A 96 -4.93 -2.07 -3.63
C HIS A 96 -6.23 -1.44 -4.11
N LEU A 97 -6.12 -0.43 -4.97
CA LEU A 97 -7.29 0.05 -5.70
C LEU A 97 -7.52 -0.83 -6.92
N VAL A 98 -8.73 -1.38 -7.05
CA VAL A 98 -9.09 -2.28 -8.15
C VAL A 98 -10.32 -1.78 -8.90
N GLY A 99 -10.39 -2.16 -10.18
CA GLY A 99 -11.50 -1.80 -11.06
C GLY A 99 -11.43 -0.35 -11.55
N ARG A 100 -12.53 0.08 -12.18
CA ARG A 100 -12.70 1.45 -12.66
C ARG A 100 -13.65 2.18 -11.73
N THR A 101 -13.09 2.70 -10.64
CA THR A 101 -13.83 3.47 -9.64
C THR A 101 -13.35 4.91 -9.66
N GLY A 102 -14.28 5.86 -9.67
CA GLY A 102 -13.93 7.29 -9.64
C GLY A 102 -13.39 7.71 -8.28
N VAL A 103 -12.63 8.81 -8.25
CA VAL A 103 -11.94 9.32 -7.05
C VAL A 103 -12.88 9.54 -5.86
N ALA A 104 -14.06 10.11 -6.09
CA ALA A 104 -15.03 10.35 -5.02
C ALA A 104 -15.53 9.05 -4.38
N ALA A 105 -15.82 8.02 -5.18
CA ALA A 105 -16.27 6.73 -4.68
C ALA A 105 -15.14 5.97 -3.96
N ALA A 106 -13.93 6.00 -4.50
CA ALA A 106 -12.75 5.43 -3.85
C ALA A 106 -12.44 6.14 -2.53
N GLY A 107 -12.49 7.47 -2.50
CA GLY A 107 -12.27 8.28 -1.30
C GLY A 107 -13.36 8.08 -0.24
N ALA A 108 -14.65 8.02 -0.63
CA ALA A 108 -15.75 7.73 0.29
C ALA A 108 -15.60 6.36 0.97
N TRP A 109 -15.23 5.33 0.21
CA TRP A 109 -14.90 4.02 0.77
C TRP A 109 -13.72 4.08 1.73
N LEU A 110 -12.67 4.82 1.40
CA LEU A 110 -11.49 4.92 2.25
C LEU A 110 -11.79 5.58 3.59
N ARG A 111 -12.55 6.69 3.57
CA ARG A 111 -13.02 7.37 4.80
C ARG A 111 -13.89 6.45 5.64
N PHE A 112 -14.79 5.70 5.02
CA PHE A 112 -15.59 4.70 5.72
C PHE A 112 -14.72 3.63 6.38
N LEU A 113 -13.73 3.08 5.66
CA LEU A 113 -12.82 2.08 6.22
C LEU A 113 -12.02 2.64 7.40
N LEU A 114 -11.53 3.88 7.31
CA LEU A 114 -10.79 4.53 8.41
C LEU A 114 -11.66 4.82 9.63
N ALA A 115 -12.94 5.13 9.44
CA ALA A 115 -13.85 5.48 10.52
C ALA A 115 -14.46 4.25 11.21
N GLU A 116 -14.80 3.22 10.42
CA GLU A 116 -15.70 2.14 10.87
C GLU A 116 -15.04 0.76 10.91
N PHE A 117 -13.98 0.55 10.12
CA PHE A 117 -13.37 -0.77 9.99
C PHE A 117 -11.98 -0.85 10.63
N LEU A 118 -11.10 0.08 10.28
CA LEU A 118 -9.76 0.19 10.85
C LEU A 118 -9.89 0.78 12.25
N ASP A 119 -9.43 0.05 13.26
CA ASP A 119 -9.34 0.60 14.60
C ASP A 119 -8.28 1.72 14.67
N ALA A 120 -8.28 2.49 15.76
CA ALA A 120 -7.34 3.57 15.97
C ALA A 120 -5.86 3.12 16.10
N SER A 121 -5.60 1.81 16.14
CA SER A 121 -4.23 1.27 16.15
C SER A 121 -3.69 1.05 14.74
N HIS A 122 -4.55 1.06 13.71
CA HIS A 122 -4.15 0.96 12.32
C HIS A 122 -3.92 2.34 11.70
N GLU A 123 -2.76 2.51 11.09
CA GLU A 123 -2.37 3.64 10.27
C GLU A 123 -2.40 3.23 8.80
N LEU A 124 -3.01 4.08 7.97
CA LEU A 124 -2.99 3.96 6.53
C LEU A 124 -2.16 5.10 5.94
N SER A 125 -1.26 4.78 5.00
CA SER A 125 -0.41 5.81 4.38
C SER A 125 -0.09 5.52 2.92
N GLY A 126 0.13 6.59 2.16
CA GLY A 126 0.60 6.52 0.78
C GLY A 126 -0.24 7.34 -0.19
N ALA A 127 0.05 7.17 -1.47
CA ALA A 127 -0.65 7.87 -2.54
C ALA A 127 -1.04 6.89 -3.66
N VAL A 128 -2.28 7.01 -4.13
CA VAL A 128 -2.84 6.16 -5.19
C VAL A 128 -3.39 7.02 -6.31
N GLU A 129 -2.96 6.74 -7.55
CA GLU A 129 -3.57 7.31 -8.74
C GLU A 129 -4.92 6.63 -9.00
N VAL A 130 -5.97 7.44 -9.13
CA VAL A 130 -7.31 7.00 -9.47
C VAL A 130 -7.61 7.40 -10.92
N PRO A 131 -7.99 6.44 -11.79
CA PRO A 131 -8.46 6.76 -13.13
C PRO A 131 -9.70 7.67 -13.08
N GLY A 132 -9.59 8.87 -13.65
CA GLY A 132 -10.72 9.79 -13.82
C GLY A 132 -11.44 9.60 -15.17
N PRO A 133 -12.57 10.29 -15.39
CA PRO A 133 -13.21 10.31 -16.70
C PRO A 133 -12.29 10.94 -17.76
N GLY A 134 -12.15 10.26 -18.89
CA GLY A 134 -11.30 10.72 -20.01
C GLY A 134 -9.80 10.48 -19.76
N ARG A 135 -9.00 11.55 -19.85
CA ARG A 135 -7.55 11.51 -19.59
C ARG A 135 -7.16 12.05 -18.22
N ARG A 136 -8.13 12.59 -17.45
CA ARG A 136 -7.86 13.15 -16.13
C ARG A 136 -7.44 12.03 -15.18
N ARG A 137 -6.41 12.30 -14.39
CA ARG A 137 -6.00 11.45 -13.28
C ARG A 137 -6.25 12.20 -12.00
N ALA A 138 -6.68 11.50 -10.98
CA ALA A 138 -6.72 12.04 -9.63
C ALA A 138 -5.72 11.27 -8.77
N VAL A 139 -5.32 11.87 -7.66
CA VAL A 139 -4.54 11.22 -6.63
C VAL A 139 -5.34 11.24 -5.33
N LEU A 140 -5.40 10.08 -4.68
CA LEU A 140 -5.78 9.98 -3.28
C LEU A 140 -4.51 9.89 -2.45
N ILE A 141 -4.34 10.81 -1.52
CA ILE A 141 -3.24 10.80 -0.55
C ILE A 141 -3.86 10.50 0.81
N VAL A 142 -3.26 9.55 1.51
CA VAL A 142 -3.65 9.22 2.88
C VAL A 142 -2.49 9.49 3.81
N ASP A 143 -2.78 10.22 4.88
CA ASP A 143 -1.89 10.39 6.02
C ASP A 143 -2.68 10.11 7.30
N ARG A 144 -2.33 9.02 7.98
CA ARG A 144 -3.00 8.51 9.18
C ARG A 144 -4.50 8.23 8.96
N ALA A 145 -5.35 9.21 9.27
CA ALA A 145 -6.81 9.13 9.18
C ALA A 145 -7.40 10.11 8.15
N ASP A 146 -6.57 10.95 7.55
CA ASP A 146 -7.02 11.97 6.62
C ASP A 146 -6.89 11.49 5.17
N VAL A 147 -7.96 11.73 4.39
CA VAL A 147 -8.02 11.38 2.96
C VAL A 147 -8.13 12.65 2.14
N PHE A 148 -7.05 12.96 1.43
CA PHE A 148 -6.94 14.11 0.54
C PHE A 148 -7.15 13.68 -0.92
N GLU A 149 -7.92 14.47 -1.65
CA GLU A 149 -8.18 14.26 -3.08
C GLU A 149 -7.50 15.39 -3.86
N GLY A 150 -6.71 15.04 -4.86
CA GLY A 150 -6.07 16.01 -5.76
C GLY A 150 -6.28 15.64 -7.22
N GLU A 151 -6.42 16.63 -8.10
CA GLU A 151 -6.35 16.41 -9.54
C GLU A 151 -4.89 16.44 -10.00
N LEU A 152 -4.51 15.51 -10.88
CA LEU A 152 -3.21 15.51 -11.56
C LEU A 152 -3.43 16.09 -12.94
N ASP A 153 -2.84 17.27 -13.18
CA ASP A 153 -2.80 17.86 -14.52
C ASP A 153 -2.05 16.94 -15.50
N ASP A 154 -2.54 16.87 -16.73
CA ASP A 154 -1.85 16.15 -17.79
C ASP A 154 -0.53 16.89 -18.11
N PRO A 155 0.63 16.24 -17.97
CA PRO A 155 1.92 16.90 -18.24
C PRO A 155 2.07 17.32 -19.72
N GLY A 156 1.16 16.90 -20.62
CA GLY A 156 1.10 17.31 -22.02
C GLY A 156 0.28 18.57 -22.28
N GLY A 157 -0.37 19.16 -21.26
CA GLY A 157 -1.08 20.44 -21.34
C GLY A 157 -0.14 21.64 -21.28
N GLY A 158 0.97 21.60 -22.02
CA GLY A 158 1.89 22.72 -22.17
C GLY A 158 1.16 23.89 -22.80
N GLY A 159 0.67 24.80 -21.96
CA GLY A 159 0.14 26.07 -22.37
C GLY A 159 1.13 26.73 -23.31
N ARG A 160 0.67 27.00 -24.53
CA ARG A 160 1.24 28.01 -25.40
C ARG A 160 1.37 29.26 -24.53
N ARG A 161 2.59 29.58 -24.11
CA ARG A 161 2.89 30.91 -23.55
C ARG A 161 2.55 31.87 -24.67
N ASP A 162 1.38 32.51 -24.58
CA ASP A 162 1.20 33.79 -25.23
C ASP A 162 2.19 34.73 -24.53
N GLU A 163 3.39 34.85 -25.13
CA GLU A 163 4.33 35.92 -24.83
C GLU A 163 3.59 37.23 -25.06
N GLU A 164 3.14 37.86 -23.97
CA GLU A 164 2.62 39.21 -23.97
C GLU A 164 3.78 40.14 -24.34
N PRO A 165 3.78 40.77 -25.53
CA PRO A 165 4.87 41.64 -25.93
C PRO A 165 4.73 42.93 -25.14
N TRP A 166 5.51 43.07 -24.08
CA TRP A 166 5.69 44.33 -23.38
C TRP A 166 6.24 45.35 -24.38
N SER A 167 5.35 46.16 -24.94
CA SER A 167 5.69 47.36 -25.70
C SER A 167 5.82 48.49 -24.70
N GLY A 168 7.05 48.83 -24.35
CA GLY A 168 7.44 49.98 -23.53
C GLY A 168 8.68 50.63 -24.11
#